data_AF-A0A965R0Z0-F1
#
_entry.id   AF-A0A965R0Z0-F1
#
_cell.length_a   1.000
_cell.length_b   1.000
_cell.length_c   1.000
_cell.angle_alpha   90.00
_cell.angle_beta   90.00
_cell.angle_gamma   90.00
#
_symmetry.space_group_name_H-M   'P 1'
#
loop_
_entity.id
_entity.type
_entity.pdbx_description
1 polymer ?
#
loop_
_entity_poly.entity_id
_entity_poly.type
_entity_poly.pdbx_seq_one_letter_code
_entity_poly.pdbx_strand_id
1 'polypeptide(L)' 'MKNSKNKIAVIGGGFSGLSSACYLAKAGYEVHVYE' A
#
# COMPACT_ATOMS: atom_id res chain seq x y z
N MET A 1 -22.93 -0.58 6.02
CA MET A 1 -21.73 -1.40 6.29
C MET A 1 -20.52 -0.52 6.03
N LYS A 2 -19.67 -0.27 7.04
CA LYS A 2 -18.55 0.68 6.92
C LYS A 2 -17.46 0.03 6.08
N ASN A 3 -17.43 0.33 4.78
CA ASN A 3 -16.42 -0.18 3.86
C ASN A 3 -15.11 0.60 4.05
N SER A 4 -14.52 0.49 5.24
CA SER A 4 -13.23 1.07 5.55
C SER A 4 -12.19 0.36 4.70
N LYS A 5 -11.89 0.87 3.50
CA LYS A 5 -10.70 0.45 2.77
C LYS A 5 -9.52 0.72 3.71
N ASN A 6 -8.86 -0.34 4.19
CA ASN A 6 -7.74 -0.18 5.09
C ASN A 6 -6.65 0.62 4.34
N LYS A 7 -6.25 1.75 4.92
CA LYS A 7 -5.21 2.61 4.35
C LYS A 7 -3.86 2.12 4.82
N ILE A 8 -2.92 1.96 3.91
CA ILE A 8 -1.57 1.47 4.19
C ILE A 8 -0.56 2.51 3.74
N ALA A 9 0.39 2.84 4.61
CA ALA A 9 1.56 3.64 4.27
C ALA A 9 2.78 2.72 4.13
N VAL A 10 3.49 2.82 3.02
CA VAL A 10 4.77 2.14 2.79
C VAL A 10 5.86 3.18 2.88
N ILE A 11 6.85 2.97 3.76
CA ILE A 11 7.97 3.88 3.96
C ILE A 11 9.23 3.25 3.34
N GLY A 12 9.84 3.95 2.39
CA GLY A 12 10.95 3.50 1.55
C GLY A 12 10.49 3.07 0.15
N GLY A 13 11.07 3.68 -0.89
CA GLY A 13 10.82 3.43 -2.32
C GLY A 13 11.74 2.39 -2.96
N GLY A 14 12.50 1.65 -2.15
CA GLY A 14 13.35 0.55 -2.64
C GLY A 14 12.54 -0.61 -3.24
N PHE A 15 13.25 -1.58 -3.83
CA PHE A 15 12.65 -2.73 -4.52
C PHE A 15 11.61 -3.49 -3.68
N SER A 16 11.89 -3.66 -2.38
CA SER A 16 10.98 -4.30 -1.42
C SER A 16 9.73 -3.46 -1.12
N GLY A 17 9.90 -2.13 -0.98
CA GLY A 17 8.80 -1.22 -0.68
C GLY A 17 7.81 -1.11 -1.84
N LEU A 18 8.31 -0.89 -3.06
CA LEU A 18 7.48 -0.85 -4.25
C LEU A 18 6.80 -2.20 -4.55
N SER A 19 7.50 -3.32 -4.35
CA SER A 19 6.92 -4.65 -4.52
C SER A 19 5.76 -4.88 -3.54
N SER A 20 5.96 -4.54 -2.26
CA SER A 20 4.91 -4.61 -1.23
C SER A 20 3.73 -3.70 -1.56
N ALA A 21 3.98 -2.45 -1.98
CA ALA A 21 2.95 -1.50 -2.37
C ALA A 21 2.10 -2.02 -3.55
N CYS A 22 2.75 -2.65 -4.54
CA CYS A 22 2.08 -3.21 -5.71
C CYS A 22 1.12 -4.35 -5.33
N TYR A 23 1.57 -5.29 -4.50
CA TYR A 23 0.71 -6.40 -4.05
C TYR A 23 -0.45 -5.92 -3.18
N LEU A 24 -0.21 -4.94 -2.30
CA LEU A 24 -1.26 -4.36 -1.46
C LEU A 24 -2.29 -3.58 -2.28
N ALA A 25 -1.85 -2.81 -3.27
CA ALA A 25 -2.76 -2.12 -4.19
C ALA A 25 -3.60 -3.14 -5.00
N LYS A 26 -2.98 -4.22 -5.49
CA LYS A 26 -3.67 -5.31 -6.18
C LYS A 26 -4.71 -6.02 -5.31
N ALA A 27 -4.46 -6.12 -4.00
CA ALA A 27 -5.41 -6.67 -3.04
C ALA A 27 -6.56 -5.71 -2.66
N GLY A 28 -6.60 -4.50 -3.24
CA GLY A 28 -7.69 -3.54 -3.09
C GLY A 28 -7.50 -2.55 -1.93
N TYR A 29 -6.31 -2.49 -1.33
CA TYR A 29 -5.98 -1.52 -0.30
C TYR A 29 -5.66 -0.14 -0.90
N GLU A 30 -5.95 0.91 -0.13
CA GLU A 30 -5.49 2.26 -0.45
C GLU A 30 -4.06 2.43 0.06
N VAL A 31 -3.09 2.44 -0.84
CA VAL A 31 -1.66 2.45 -0.50
C VAL A 31 -1.04 3.80 -0.84
N HIS A 32 -0.29 4.37 0.10
CA HIS A 32 0.52 5.57 -0.09
C HIS A 32 1.99 5.24 0.17
N VAL A 33 2.88 5.61 -0.75
CA VAL A 33 4.32 5.37 -0.63
C VAL A 33 5.02 6.67 -0.27
N TYR A 34 5.88 6.62 0.73
CA TYR A 34 6.74 7.73 1.18
C TYR A 34 8.20 7.27 1.11
N GLU A 35 9.12 8.20 0.83
CA GLU A 35 10.57 7.96 0.87
C GLU A 35 11.16 8.45 2.19
#